data_AF-A0A2V5SXR2-F1
#
_entry.id   AF-A0A2V5SXR2-F1
#
_cell.length_a   1.000
_cell.length_b   1.000
_cell.length_c   1.000
_cell.angle_alpha   90.00
_cell.angle_beta   90.00
_cell.angle_gamma   90.00
#
_symmetry.space_group_name_H-M   'P 1'
#
loop_
_entity.id
_entity.type
_entity.pdbx_description
1 polymer ?
#
loop_
_entity_poly.entity_id
_entity_poly.type
_entity_poly.pdbx_seq_one_letter_code
_entity_poly.pdbx_strand_id
1 'polypeptide(L)' 'SVVQTLKTERGARTMALDPKTHRIYLPSAQFQPPPSPSPGASPARPSIVPNTLKLLVYGSAESVKH' A
#
# COMPACT_ATOMS: atom_id res chain seq x y z
N SER A 1 23.28 7.11 2.25
CA SER A 1 22.54 7.82 1.18
C SER A 1 21.27 7.04 0.85
N VAL A 2 20.26 7.68 0.25
CA VAL A 2 19.05 6.99 -0.24
C VAL A 2 19.34 6.38 -1.60
N VAL A 3 19.12 5.07 -1.76
CA VAL A 3 19.37 4.34 -3.04
C VAL A 3 18.21 4.52 -4.02
N GLN A 4 16.98 4.45 -3.52
CA GLN A 4 15.77 4.58 -4.34
C GLN A 4 14.59 5.04 -3.47
N THR A 5 13.66 5.78 -4.08
CA THR A 5 12.32 6.03 -3.53
C THR A 5 11.29 5.43 -4.46
N LEU A 6 10.51 4.48 -3.96
CA LEU A 6 9.48 3.80 -4.73
C LEU A 6 8.10 4.32 -4.31
N LYS A 7 7.29 4.73 -5.30
CA LYS A 7 5.89 5.08 -5.04
C LYS A 7 5.09 3.80 -4.81
N THR A 8 4.56 3.64 -3.60
CA THR A 8 3.69 2.53 -3.23
C THR A 8 2.22 2.92 -3.36
N GLU A 9 1.33 1.94 -3.31
CA GLU A 9 -0.10 2.20 -3.37
C GLU A 9 -0.61 2.94 -2.12
N ARG A 10 -1.58 3.84 -2.32
CA ARG A 10 -2.25 4.52 -1.21
C ARG A 10 -2.83 3.50 -0.23
N GLY A 11 -2.54 3.69 1.06
CA GLY A 11 -3.03 2.83 2.14
C GLY A 11 -2.06 1.72 2.56
N ALA A 12 -1.02 1.44 1.78
CA ALA A 12 -0.01 0.44 2.07
C ALA A 12 1.03 0.93 3.10
N ARG A 13 0.57 1.17 4.34
CA ARG A 13 1.40 1.70 5.43
C ARG A 13 2.06 0.63 6.28
N THR A 14 1.54 -0.60 6.24
CA THR A 14 2.14 -1.77 6.87
C THR A 14 3.01 -2.49 5.85
N MET A 15 4.17 -2.99 6.28
CA MET A 15 5.16 -3.59 5.39
C MET A 15 5.88 -4.74 6.09
N ALA A 16 6.17 -5.80 5.35
CA ALA A 16 7.11 -6.85 5.75
C ALA A 16 8.19 -7.02 4.66
N LEU A 17 9.44 -7.22 5.09
CA LEU A 17 10.59 -7.49 4.22
C LEU A 17 11.04 -8.94 4.41
N ASP A 18 11.17 -9.69 3.32
CA ASP A 18 11.91 -10.94 3.30
C ASP A 18 13.37 -10.66 2.93
N PRO A 19 14.34 -10.80 3.86
CA PRO A 19 15.74 -10.49 3.59
C PRO A 19 16.42 -11.52 2.68
N LYS A 20 15.86 -12.72 2.47
CA LYS A 20 16.45 -13.74 1.60
C LYS A 20 16.13 -13.47 0.14
N THR A 21 14.89 -13.09 -0.15
CA THR A 21 14.43 -12.84 -1.52
C THR A 21 14.40 -11.36 -1.88
N HIS A 22 14.65 -10.47 -0.92
CA HIS A 22 14.50 -9.02 -1.03
C HIS A 22 13.10 -8.61 -1.53
N ARG A 23 12.08 -9.41 -1.20
CA ARG A 23 10.69 -9.08 -1.49
C ARG A 23 10.07 -8.28 -0.35
N ILE A 24 9.31 -7.28 -0.73
CA ILE A 24 8.58 -6.41 0.18
C ILE A 24 7.08 -6.65 -0.02
N TYR A 25 6.40 -7.01 1.06
CA TYR A 25 4.97 -7.35 1.08
C TYR A 25 4.17 -6.23 1.72
N LEU A 26 3.23 -5.67 0.96
CA LEU A 26 2.47 -4.47 1.32
C LEU A 26 0.97 -4.75 1.16
N PRO A 27 0.21 -4.96 2.26
CA PRO A 27 -1.24 -5.07 2.19
C PRO A 27 -1.88 -3.72 1.87
N SER A 28 -2.90 -3.72 1.02
CA SER A 28 -3.74 -2.56 0.74
C SER A 28 -5.17 -2.98 0.37
N ALA A 29 -6.05 -2.01 0.18
CA ALA A 29 -7.40 -2.20 -0.33
C ALA A 29 -7.84 -0.99 -1.15
N GLN A 30 -8.96 -1.12 -1.87
CA GLN A 30 -9.60 0.05 -2.45
C GLN A 30 -10.34 0.82 -1.35
N PHE A 31 -10.31 2.15 -1.42
CA PHE A 31 -11.07 2.98 -0.50
C PHE A 31 -12.07 3.82 -1.27
N GLN A 32 -13.25 3.97 -0.68
CA GLN A 32 -14.27 4.90 -1.16
C GLN A 32 -13.73 6.34 -1.20
N PRO A 33 -14.36 7.25 -1.95
CA PRO A 33 -14.09 8.67 -1.83
C PRO A 33 -14.21 9.12 -0.35
N PRO A 34 -13.31 9.99 0.13
CA PRO A 34 -13.45 10.56 1.47
C PRO A 34 -14.80 11.31 1.56
N PRO A 35 -15.54 11.17 2.66
CA PRO A 35 -16.76 11.94 2.86
C PRO A 35 -16.41 13.43 2.94
N SER A 36 -17.33 14.29 2.49
CA SER A 36 -17.19 15.74 2.66
C SER A 36 -17.13 16.07 4.16
N PRO A 37 -16.12 16.81 4.63
CA PRO A 37 -16.06 17.21 6.03
C PRO A 37 -17.21 18.17 6.35
N SER A 38 -17.85 18.00 7.50
CA SER A 38 -18.77 19.01 8.04
C SER A 38 -17.99 20.27 8.44
N PRO A 39 -18.61 21.47 8.41
CA PRO A 39 -17.96 22.70 8.86
C PRO A 39 -17.41 22.54 10.28
N GLY A 40 -16.11 22.81 10.47
CA GLY A 40 -15.43 22.70 11.76
C GLY A 40 -15.00 21.28 12.17
N ALA A 41 -15.27 20.25 11.37
CA ALA A 41 -14.86 18.88 11.65
C ALA A 41 -13.61 18.47 10.87
N SER A 42 -12.76 17.65 11.49
CA SER A 42 -11.63 17.00 10.81
C SER A 42 -12.14 16.01 9.75
N PRO A 43 -11.47 15.90 8.58
CA PRO A 43 -11.84 14.93 7.56
C PRO A 43 -11.87 13.50 8.11
N ALA A 44 -12.98 12.79 7.88
CA ALA A 44 -13.07 11.39 8.27
C ALA A 44 -12.24 10.50 7.33
N ARG A 45 -11.75 9.38 7.85
CA ARG A 45 -10.99 8.41 7.06
C ARG A 45 -11.90 7.72 6.03
N PRO A 46 -11.45 7.55 4.77
CA PRO A 46 -12.14 6.72 3.80
C PRO A 46 -12.42 5.30 4.29
N SER A 47 -13.63 4.81 4.01
CA SER A 47 -14.00 3.41 4.23
C SER A 47 -13.37 2.51 3.16
N ILE A 48 -13.15 1.24 3.51
CA ILE A 48 -12.64 0.23 2.58
C ILE A 48 -13.81 -0.35 1.76
N VAL A 49 -13.59 -0.57 0.47
CA VAL A 49 -14.52 -1.31 -0.38
C VAL A 49 -14.46 -2.81 0.02
N PRO A 50 -15.58 -3.46 0.38
CA PRO A 50 -15.58 -4.87 0.73
C PRO A 50 -14.95 -5.75 -0.36
N ASN A 51 -14.27 -6.83 0.04
CA ASN A 51 -13.65 -7.80 -0.87
C ASN A 51 -12.57 -7.23 -1.81
N THR A 52 -11.90 -6.14 -1.42
CA THR A 52 -10.80 -5.53 -2.23
C THR A 52 -9.43 -5.58 -1.56
N LEU A 53 -9.29 -6.36 -0.48
CA LEU A 53 -7.98 -6.62 0.12
C LEU A 53 -7.06 -7.25 -0.93
N LYS A 54 -5.85 -6.72 -1.04
CA LYS A 54 -4.79 -7.26 -1.89
C LYS A 54 -3.43 -7.15 -1.23
N LEU A 55 -2.53 -8.03 -1.62
CA LEU A 55 -1.14 -8.03 -1.21
C LEU A 55 -0.28 -7.62 -2.42
N LEU A 56 0.40 -6.48 -2.29
CA LEU A 56 1.36 -6.00 -3.27
C LEU A 56 2.72 -6.61 -2.93
N VAL A 57 3.43 -7.12 -3.94
CA VAL A 57 4.79 -7.65 -3.79
C VAL A 57 5.72 -6.82 -4.64
N TYR A 58 6.71 -6.20 -4.00
CA TYR A 58 7.78 -5.45 -4.67
C TYR A 58 9.09 -6.23 -4.53
N GLY A 59 9.94 -6.18 -5.57
CA GLY A 59 11.24 -6.83 -5.56
C GLY A 59 12.08 -6.44 -6.78
N SER A 60 13.32 -6.93 -6.85
CA SER A 60 14.18 -6.75 -8.02
C SER A 60 13.64 -7.52 -9.23
N ALA A 61 13.81 -6.96 -10.43
CA ALA A 61 13.39 -7.58 -11.69
C ALA A 61 14.13 -8.89 -12.03
N GLU A 62 15.23 -9.21 -11.35
CA GLU A 62 16.10 -10.35 -11.71
C GLU A 62 15.62 -11.74 -11.24
N SER A 63 14.45 -11.88 -10.61
CA SER A 63 14.02 -13.18 -10.04
C SER A 63 12.70 -13.72 -10.60
N VAL A 64 12.37 -13.41 -11.85
CA VAL A 64 11.37 -14.20 -12.60
C VAL A 64 12.11 -15.01 -13.65
N LYS A 65 12.84 -16.03 -13.21
CA LYS A 65 13.16 -17.18 -14.05
C LYS A 65 12.17 -18.28 -13.66
N HIS A 66 11.26 -18.58 -14.58
CA HIS A 66 10.44 -19.79 -14.53
C HIS A 66 11.33 -21.03 -14.65
#